data_AF-A0A1I4G471-F1
#
_entry.id   AF-A0A1I4G471-F1
#
_cell.length_a   1.000
_cell.length_b   1.000
_cell.length_c   1.000
_cell.angle_alpha   90.00
_cell.angle_beta   90.00
_cell.angle_gamma   90.00
#
_symmetry.space_group_name_H-M   'P 1'
#
loop_
_entity.id
_entity.type
_entity.pdbx_description
1 polymer ?
#
loop_
_entity_poly.entity_id
_entity_poly.type
_entity_poly.pdbx_seq_one_letter_code
_entity_poly.pdbx_strand_id
1 'polypeptide(L)'
;MSAGYTEPMSYTAYTRDGTYWTLRKQQEWHLVCRLHSGTGEVVERYGWYRRAGAAGTAVGALAYRAALTEARDSTRNDAVRGDLQRRLDEMRPDAVPEPDHPANDPPAEAHGDDPDQAE
;
A
#
# COMPACT_ATOMS: atom_id res chain seq x y z
N MET A 1 -12.49 17.73 24.94
CA MET A 1 -13.27 16.94 23.96
C MET A 1 -12.33 16.57 22.83
N SER A 2 -11.72 15.38 22.89
CA SER A 2 -10.85 14.90 21.80
C SER A 2 -11.71 14.49 20.62
N ALA A 3 -11.48 15.14 19.48
CA ALA A 3 -12.00 14.69 18.20
C ALA A 3 -11.37 13.32 17.90
N GLY A 4 -12.16 12.26 18.01
CA GLY A 4 -11.77 10.92 17.59
C GLY A 4 -11.42 10.97 16.12
N TYR A 5 -10.14 10.73 15.81
CA TYR A 5 -9.70 10.42 14.46
C TYR A 5 -10.53 9.21 14.01
N THR A 6 -11.46 9.44 13.08
CA THR A 6 -12.10 8.35 12.35
C THR A 6 -10.99 7.73 11.53
N GLU A 7 -10.55 6.54 11.89
CA GLU A 7 -9.67 5.75 11.04
C GLU A 7 -10.28 5.74 9.64
N PRO A 8 -9.55 6.17 8.59
CA PRO A 8 -10.08 6.09 7.24
C PRO A 8 -10.36 4.62 6.98
N MET A 9 -11.63 4.27 6.77
CA MET A 9 -12.05 2.96 6.31
C MET A 9 -11.06 2.53 5.22
N SER A 10 -10.35 1.44 5.46
CA SER A 10 -9.34 0.91 4.55
C SER A 10 -10.02 0.44 3.27
N TYR A 11 -10.31 1.39 2.38
CA TYR A 11 -10.72 1.07 1.02
C TYR A 11 -9.56 0.33 0.39
N THR A 12 -9.76 -0.98 0.18
CA THR A 12 -8.84 -1.83 -0.56
C THR A 12 -8.50 -1.11 -1.85
N ALA A 13 -7.23 -0.73 -2.02
CA ALA A 13 -6.78 -0.09 -3.24
C ALA A 13 -7.01 -1.07 -4.40
N TYR A 14 -7.94 -0.73 -5.30
CA TYR A 14 -8.31 -1.60 -6.44
C TYR A 14 -7.24 -1.64 -7.54
N THR A 15 -6.39 -0.61 -7.59
CA THR A 15 -5.20 -0.49 -8.45
C THR A 15 -4.07 0.12 -7.63
N ARG A 16 -2.83 0.01 -8.11
CA ARG A 16 -1.64 0.59 -7.46
C ARG A 16 -1.72 2.09 -7.23
N ASP A 17 -2.38 2.84 -8.13
CA ASP A 17 -2.58 4.28 -7.99
C ASP A 17 -3.84 4.65 -7.18
N GLY A 18 -4.48 3.65 -6.56
CA GLY A 18 -5.62 3.86 -5.66
C GLY A 18 -6.89 4.27 -6.39
N THR A 19 -7.03 3.97 -7.68
CA THR A 19 -8.20 4.38 -8.47
C THR A 19 -8.95 3.18 -9.06
N TYR A 20 -10.15 3.39 -9.59
CA TYR A 20 -10.89 2.33 -10.28
C TYR A 20 -11.86 2.90 -11.31
N TRP A 21 -12.07 2.14 -12.39
CA TRP A 21 -13.09 2.46 -13.39
C TRP A 21 -14.47 2.04 -12.89
N THR A 22 -15.45 2.92 -13.07
CA THR A 22 -16.83 2.68 -12.66
C THR A 22 -17.82 3.43 -13.56
N LEU A 23 -19.10 3.16 -13.34
CA LEU A 23 -20.21 3.85 -13.97
C LEU A 23 -20.98 4.68 -12.94
N ARG A 24 -21.29 5.93 -13.28
CA ARG A 24 -22.24 6.77 -12.53
C ARG A 24 -23.46 7.06 -13.37
N LYS A 25 -24.65 6.72 -12.87
CA LYS A 25 -25.91 7.03 -13.53
C LYS A 25 -26.34 8.46 -13.19
N GLN A 26 -26.66 9.24 -14.21
CA GLN A 26 -27.34 10.53 -14.08
C GLN A 26 -28.52 10.57 -15.05
N GLN A 27 -29.73 10.56 -14.51
CA GLN A 27 -30.97 10.48 -15.30
C GLN A 27 -30.95 9.29 -16.28
N GLU A 28 -31.00 9.55 -17.59
CA GLU A 28 -30.95 8.54 -18.66
C GLU A 28 -29.52 8.16 -19.09
N TRP A 29 -28.51 8.89 -18.62
CA TRP A 29 -27.12 8.73 -19.06
C TRP A 29 -26.27 8.01 -18.01
N HIS A 30 -25.27 7.29 -18.50
CA HIS A 30 -24.28 6.56 -17.71
C HIS A 30 -22.90 7.12 -18.04
N LEU A 31 -22.28 7.78 -17.07
CA LEU A 31 -20.91 8.26 -17.17
C LEU A 31 -19.95 7.13 -16.82
N VAL A 32 -19.06 6.79 -17.73
CA VAL A 32 -17.89 5.96 -17.45
C VAL A 32 -16.76 6.87 -16.98
N CYS A 33 -16.28 6.64 -15.76
CA CYS A 33 -15.27 7.48 -15.13
C CYS A 33 -14.36 6.66 -14.23
N ARG A 34 -13.19 7.23 -13.93
CA ARG A 34 -12.21 6.71 -13.00
C ARG A 34 -12.28 7.50 -11.71
N LEU A 35 -12.43 6.81 -10.59
CA LEU A 35 -12.53 7.43 -9.27
C LEU A 35 -11.31 7.11 -8.42
N HIS A 36 -10.96 8.01 -7.50
CA HIS A 36 -10.04 7.72 -6.42
C HIS A 36 -10.75 6.98 -5.27
N SER A 37 -10.18 5.89 -4.79
CA SER A 37 -10.83 4.95 -3.85
C SER A 37 -11.04 5.55 -2.46
N GLY A 38 -10.17 6.48 -2.03
CA GLY A 38 -10.28 7.11 -0.71
C GLY A 38 -11.18 8.35 -0.67
N THR A 39 -11.34 9.06 -1.78
CA THR A 39 -12.06 10.36 -1.83
C THR A 39 -13.34 10.30 -2.66
N GLY A 40 -13.48 9.30 -3.54
CA GLY A 40 -14.58 9.22 -4.49
C GLY A 40 -14.54 10.31 -5.58
N GLU A 41 -13.45 11.06 -5.66
CA GLU A 41 -13.26 12.11 -6.64
C GLU A 41 -13.07 11.52 -8.04
N VAL A 42 -13.63 12.21 -9.03
CA VAL A 42 -13.47 11.83 -10.44
C VAL A 42 -12.11 12.29 -10.90
N VAL A 43 -11.21 11.34 -11.12
CA VAL A 43 -9.85 11.58 -11.65
C VAL A 43 -9.90 11.66 -13.18
N GLU A 44 -10.76 10.85 -13.80
CA GLU A 44 -10.86 10.79 -15.25
C GLU A 44 -12.29 10.55 -15.71
N ARG A 45 -12.70 11.18 -16.82
CA ARG A 45 -13.97 10.92 -17.49
C ARG A 45 -13.69 10.34 -18.87
N TYR A 46 -14.21 9.14 -19.13
CA TYR A 46 -14.06 8.50 -20.44
C TYR A 46 -15.17 8.93 -21.40
N GLY A 47 -16.43 8.84 -20.96
CA GLY A 47 -17.55 9.20 -21.83
C GLY A 47 -18.92 8.86 -21.27
N TRP A 48 -19.94 9.37 -21.96
CA TRP A 48 -21.34 9.19 -21.61
C TRP A 48 -22.01 8.16 -22.52
N TYR A 49 -22.89 7.35 -21.94
CA TYR A 49 -23.60 6.28 -22.63
C TYR A 49 -25.09 6.30 -22.29
N ARG A 50 -25.95 6.11 -23.29
CA ARG A 50 -27.39 5.93 -23.05
C ARG A 50 -27.74 4.55 -22.49
N ARG A 51 -26.99 3.51 -22.87
CA ARG A 51 -27.26 2.13 -22.47
C ARG A 51 -26.29 1.67 -21.39
N ALA A 52 -26.82 1.17 -20.29
CA ALA A 52 -26.03 0.62 -19.19
C ALA A 52 -25.10 -0.52 -19.66
N GLY A 53 -25.56 -1.38 -20.58
CA GLY A 53 -24.75 -2.46 -21.13
C GLY A 53 -23.51 -1.95 -21.88
N ALA A 54 -23.65 -0.91 -22.71
CA ALA A 54 -22.52 -0.31 -23.41
C ALA A 54 -21.53 0.36 -22.45
N ALA A 55 -22.05 1.07 -21.44
CA ALA A 55 -21.23 1.64 -20.37
C ALA A 55 -20.47 0.57 -19.59
N GLY A 56 -21.14 -0.53 -19.24
CA GLY A 56 -20.55 -1.66 -18.50
C GLY A 56 -19.43 -2.34 -19.28
N THR A 57 -19.62 -2.59 -20.59
CA THR A 57 -18.56 -3.13 -21.44
C THR A 57 -17.36 -2.18 -21.52
N ALA A 58 -17.60 -0.87 -21.61
CA ALA A 58 -16.52 0.13 -21.62
C ALA A 58 -15.75 0.14 -20.29
N VAL A 59 -16.45 0.15 -19.14
CA VAL A 59 -15.82 0.04 -17.81
C VAL A 59 -14.97 -1.22 -17.72
N GLY A 60 -15.52 -2.38 -18.11
CA GLY A 60 -14.80 -3.65 -18.07
C GLY A 60 -13.55 -3.65 -18.94
N ALA A 61 -13.64 -3.12 -20.16
CA ALA A 61 -12.50 -3.02 -21.07
C ALA A 61 -11.41 -2.07 -20.54
N LEU A 62 -11.79 -0.95 -19.94
CA LEU A 62 -10.86 0.01 -19.35
C LEU A 62 -10.19 -0.55 -18.10
N ALA A 63 -10.96 -1.19 -17.21
CA ALA A 63 -10.43 -1.85 -16.02
C ALA A 63 -9.45 -2.97 -16.40
N TYR A 64 -9.79 -3.80 -17.39
CA TYR A 64 -8.92 -4.86 -17.88
C TYR A 64 -7.60 -4.31 -18.44
N ARG A 65 -7.67 -3.24 -19.25
CA ARG A 65 -6.46 -2.58 -19.80
C ARG A 65 -5.60 -1.98 -18.70
N ALA A 66 -6.20 -1.33 -17.70
CA ALA A 66 -5.46 -0.79 -16.56
C ALA A 66 -4.73 -1.90 -15.79
N ALA A 67 -5.41 -3.02 -15.51
CA ALA A 67 -4.82 -4.17 -14.85
C ALA A 67 -3.66 -4.78 -15.65
N LEU A 68 -3.78 -4.88 -16.99
CA LEU A 68 -2.70 -5.38 -17.83
C LEU A 68 -1.46 -4.46 -17.81
N THR A 69 -1.67 -3.15 -17.84
CA THR A 69 -0.56 -2.19 -17.75
C THR A 69 0.12 -2.30 -16.39
N GLU A 70 -0.65 -2.37 -15.31
CA GLU A 70 -0.11 -2.50 -13.95
C GLU A 70 0.67 -3.80 -13.77
N ALA A 71 0.16 -4.92 -14.28
CA ALA A 71 0.86 -6.20 -14.24
C ALA A 71 2.22 -6.13 -14.97
N ARG A 72 2.26 -5.51 -16.15
CA ARG A 72 3.50 -5.32 -16.92
C ARG A 72 4.49 -4.43 -16.19
N ASP A 73 4.01 -3.34 -15.60
CA ASP A 73 4.84 -2.43 -14.83
C ASP A 73 5.37 -3.09 -13.55
N SER A 74 4.58 -3.96 -12.92
CA SER A 74 5.05 -4.77 -11.78
C SER A 74 6.19 -5.69 -12.21
N THR A 75 5.99 -6.49 -13.27
CA THR A 75 7.03 -7.41 -13.77
C THR A 75 8.31 -6.65 -14.14
N ARG A 76 8.18 -5.49 -14.77
CA ARG A 76 9.33 -4.65 -15.12
C ARG A 76 10.05 -4.13 -13.87
N ASN A 77 9.31 -3.65 -12.88
CA ASN A 77 9.90 -3.15 -11.63
C ASN A 77 10.60 -4.27 -10.85
N ASP A 78 10.02 -5.46 -10.81
CA ASP A 78 10.62 -6.62 -10.15
C ASP A 78 11.93 -7.04 -10.83
N ALA A 79 11.97 -7.01 -12.17
CA ALA A 79 13.20 -7.26 -12.92
C ALA A 79 14.29 -6.22 -12.62
N VAL A 80 13.93 -4.92 -12.58
CA VAL A 80 14.88 -3.85 -12.22
C VAL A 80 15.37 -4.01 -10.78
N ARG A 81 14.48 -4.35 -9.85
CA ARG A 81 14.84 -4.58 -8.45
C ARG A 81 15.77 -5.77 -8.30
N GLY A 82 15.51 -6.86 -9.02
CA GLY A 82 16.38 -8.03 -9.06
C GLY A 82 17.78 -7.71 -9.59
N ASP A 83 17.89 -6.94 -10.68
CA ASP A 83 19.19 -6.51 -11.20
C ASP A 83 19.93 -5.60 -10.21
N LEU A 84 19.22 -4.66 -9.57
CA LEU A 84 19.81 -3.79 -8.57
C LEU A 84 20.32 -4.59 -7.36
N GLN A 85 19.53 -5.53 -6.86
CA GLN A 85 19.92 -6.38 -5.73
C GLN A 85 21.15 -7.20 -6.09
N ARG A 86 21.18 -7.83 -7.27
CA ARG A 86 22.36 -8.57 -7.76
C ARG A 86 23.60 -7.70 -7.80
N ARG A 87 23.50 -6.47 -8.31
CA ARG A 87 24.63 -5.52 -8.33
C ARG A 87 25.06 -5.10 -6.94
N LEU A 88 24.11 -4.89 -6.02
CA LEU A 88 24.43 -4.58 -4.62
C LEU A 88 25.15 -5.75 -3.94
N ASP A 89 24.74 -6.98 -4.22
CA ASP A 89 25.39 -8.19 -3.70
C ASP A 89 26.79 -8.37 -4.30
N GLU A 90 26.98 -8.09 -5.60
CA GLU A 90 28.29 -8.09 -6.28
C GLU A 90 29.23 -7.00 -5.76
N MET A 91 28.69 -5.84 -5.39
CA MET A 91 29.45 -4.73 -4.82
C MET A 91 29.66 -4.86 -3.32
N ARG A 92 29.05 -5.84 -2.65
CA ARG A 92 29.23 -6.09 -1.21
C ARG A 92 30.60 -6.78 -1.05
N PRO A 93 31.67 -6.04 -0.71
CA PRO A 93 32.95 -6.68 -0.42
C PRO A 93 32.76 -7.45 0.89
N ASP A 94 33.31 -8.66 0.95
CA ASP A 94 33.41 -9.56 2.11
C ASP A 94 32.68 -9.12 3.39
N ALA A 95 31.69 -9.93 3.77
CA ALA A 95 30.92 -9.86 5.02
C ALA A 95 31.68 -9.11 6.11
N VAL A 96 31.19 -7.90 6.44
CA VAL A 96 31.62 -7.18 7.65
C VAL A 96 31.49 -8.19 8.80
N PRO A 97 32.59 -8.56 9.49
CA PRO A 97 32.49 -9.45 10.63
C PRO A 97 31.47 -8.84 11.59
N GLU A 98 30.52 -9.65 12.08
CA GLU A 98 29.57 -9.20 13.09
C GLU A 98 30.36 -8.50 14.21
N PRO A 99 30.00 -7.26 14.57
CA PRO A 99 30.63 -6.64 15.72
C PRO A 99 30.35 -7.56 16.91
N ASP A 100 31.41 -7.98 17.62
CA ASP A 100 31.28 -8.66 18.91
C ASP A 100 30.37 -7.80 19.78
N HIS A 101 29.11 -8.20 19.90
CA HIS A 101 28.21 -7.61 20.86
C HIS A 101 28.75 -8.02 22.22
N PRO A 102 29.28 -7.10 23.05
CA PRO A 102 29.58 -7.46 24.42
C PRO A 102 28.27 -7.94 25.04
N ALA A 103 28.30 -9.15 25.60
CA ALA A 103 27.19 -9.69 26.36
C ALA A 103 26.72 -8.62 27.34
N ASN A 104 25.50 -8.13 27.15
CA ASN A 104 24.81 -7.41 28.21
C ASN A 104 24.51 -8.44 29.29
N ASP A 105 25.47 -8.68 30.17
CA ASP A 105 25.18 -9.29 31.45
C ASP A 105 24.16 -8.39 32.17
N PRO A 106 22.98 -8.90 32.55
CA PRO A 106 22.05 -8.12 33.34
C PRO A 106 22.71 -7.74 34.68
N PRO A 107 22.46 -6.53 35.20
CA PRO A 107 23.08 -6.07 36.42
C PRO A 107 22.71 -7.01 37.56
N ALA A 108 23.72 -7.53 38.25
CA ALA A 108 23.57 -8.29 39.48
C ALA A 108 22.73 -7.48 40.46
N GLU A 109 21.60 -8.04 40.89
CA GLU A 109 20.78 -7.48 41.95
C GLU A 109 21.64 -7.37 43.21
N ALA A 110 22.06 -6.15 43.54
CA ALA A 110 22.53 -5.79 44.86
C ALA A 110 21.31 -5.78 45.80
N HIS A 111 20.93 -6.95 46.31
CA HIS A 111 20.08 -7.04 47.49
C HIS A 111 20.95 -6.68 48.71
N GLY A 112 21.02 -5.39 48.98
CA GLY A 112 21.51 -4.88 50.24
C GLY A 112 20.45 -5.11 51.31
N ASP A 113 20.80 -5.95 52.28
CA ASP A 113 20.25 -5.95 53.63
C ASP A 113 20.06 -4.53 54.17
N ASP A 114 18.90 -4.25 54.78
CA ASP A 114 18.86 -3.42 55.98
C ASP A 114 17.78 -3.96 56.94
N PRO A 115 18.07 -4.06 58.26
CA PRO A 115 17.24 -4.69 59.28
C PRO A 115 16.34 -3.68 60.04
N ASP A 116 15.64 -4.18 61.06
CA ASP A 116 14.75 -3.51 62.06
C ASP A 116 13.29 -3.22 61.61
N GLN A 117 12.24 -3.82 62.20
CA GLN A 117 11.70 -3.81 63.59
C GLN A 117 10.73 -2.65 63.90
N ALA A 118 9.75 -2.97 64.78
CA ALA A 118 8.57 -2.22 65.28
C ALA A 118 7.34 -2.26 64.34
N GLU A 119 6.15 -2.73 64.72
CA GLU A 119 5.46 -2.91 66.02
C GLU A 119 4.67 -4.23 66.09
#